data_AF-A0A382TT19-F1
#
_entry.id   AF-A0A382TT19-F1
#
_cell.length_a   1.000
_cell.length_b   1.000
_cell.length_c   1.000
_cell.angle_alpha   90.00
_cell.angle_beta   90.00
_cell.angle_gamma   90.00
#
_symmetry.space_group_name_H-M   'P 1'
#
loop_
_entity.id
_entity.type
_entity.pdbx_description
1 polymer ?
#
loop_
_entity_poly.entity_id
_entity_poly.type
_entity_poly.pdbx_seq_one_letter_code
_entity_poly.pdbx_strand_id
1 'polypeptide(L)'
;LTVKGGTGSIVEYFGEGAKSLSATGKGTICNMGAEIGATTSTFGYDKSMERYLKATDRNDVADAANEIKEHLTGDDEVYINPQRYFDEVIEINLSELSPHLNGPFTPDLATPVAEMKEKAVENDWPLDVEWALIGSCTNSSYEDLTRAASIVEDAVSKGLKPKATLGINPGSEQVRFTAERDGLMDSFMKFESTKIFTNACGPCIGQWDREGASKQEKNTIVHSFNRNFAKRADGNPNTHAFVGSPEMTAAIAISGRLDFNPITDTLTNKNGESVKLAEPKGMELPENGFAVKDNGYQA
;
A
#
# COMPACT_ATOMS: atom_id res chain seq x y z
N LEU A 1 6.00 6.72 17.02
CA LEU A 1 4.71 6.69 17.76
C LEU A 1 4.40 5.35 18.42
N THR A 2 4.64 4.18 17.81
CA THR A 2 4.17 2.85 18.30
C THR A 2 2.65 2.69 18.25
N VAL A 3 2.11 1.48 18.48
CA VAL A 3 0.66 1.19 18.47
C VAL A 3 -0.18 1.98 19.49
N LYS A 4 0.46 2.67 20.44
CA LYS A 4 -0.22 3.49 21.46
C LYS A 4 -0.02 4.99 21.28
N GLY A 5 0.88 5.41 20.39
CA GLY A 5 1.36 6.80 20.34
C GLY A 5 0.32 7.83 19.93
N GLY A 6 -0.74 7.44 19.22
CA GLY A 6 -1.83 8.32 18.82
C GLY A 6 -3.04 8.30 19.76
N THR A 7 -3.03 7.51 20.83
CA THR A 7 -4.21 7.28 21.67
C THR A 7 -4.75 8.60 22.24
N GLY A 8 -5.99 8.94 21.89
CA GLY A 8 -6.66 10.15 22.36
C GLY A 8 -6.33 11.42 21.56
N SER A 9 -5.55 11.30 20.49
CA SER A 9 -5.12 12.42 19.64
C SER A 9 -5.64 12.28 18.21
N ILE A 10 -5.69 13.39 17.48
CA ILE A 10 -5.84 13.42 16.02
C ILE A 10 -4.46 13.66 15.42
N VAL A 11 -4.08 12.91 14.39
CA VAL A 11 -2.83 13.15 13.67
C VAL A 11 -3.09 14.00 12.44
N GLU A 12 -2.59 15.22 12.46
CA GLU A 12 -2.67 16.15 11.34
C GLU A 12 -1.35 16.20 10.57
N TYR A 13 -1.44 16.09 9.24
CA TYR A 13 -0.29 16.12 8.35
C TYR A 13 -0.25 17.44 7.57
N PHE A 14 0.89 18.13 7.63
CA PHE A 14 1.10 19.43 6.99
C PHE A 14 2.52 19.55 6.41
N GLY A 15 2.82 20.69 5.78
CA GLY A 15 4.12 20.96 5.15
C GLY A 15 4.18 20.66 3.66
N GLU A 16 5.32 20.97 3.02
CA GLU A 16 5.50 20.80 1.57
C GLU A 16 5.39 19.33 1.14
N GLY A 17 5.96 18.42 1.95
CA GLY A 17 5.86 16.99 1.72
C GLY A 17 4.40 16.52 1.66
N ALA A 18 3.56 16.94 2.61
CA ALA A 18 2.14 16.59 2.64
C ALA A 18 1.38 17.07 1.38
N LYS A 19 1.71 18.28 0.89
CA LYS A 19 1.11 18.85 -0.33
C LYS A 19 1.57 18.17 -1.62
N SER A 20 2.70 17.45 -1.58
CA SER A 20 3.23 16.72 -2.75
C SER A 20 2.54 15.38 -3.03
N LEU A 21 1.80 14.85 -2.05
CA LEU A 21 1.17 13.53 -2.14
C LEU A 21 -0.16 13.58 -2.90
N SER A 22 -0.53 12.49 -3.55
CA SER A 22 -1.85 12.31 -4.16
C SER A 22 -2.96 12.22 -3.10
N ALA A 23 -4.20 12.44 -3.50
CA ALA A 23 -5.35 12.31 -2.59
C ALA A 23 -5.49 10.88 -2.04
N THR A 24 -5.23 9.87 -2.88
CA THR A 24 -5.28 8.45 -2.52
C THR A 24 -4.12 8.06 -1.60
N GLY A 25 -2.90 8.58 -1.83
CA GLY A 25 -1.76 8.38 -0.95
C GLY A 25 -1.96 9.02 0.43
N LYS A 26 -2.57 10.21 0.49
CA LYS A 26 -3.04 10.80 1.76
C LYS A 26 -4.05 9.88 2.47
N GLY A 27 -4.99 9.31 1.72
CA GLY A 27 -5.94 8.33 2.21
C GLY A 27 -5.27 7.10 2.83
N THR A 28 -4.22 6.56 2.19
CA THR A 28 -3.41 5.45 2.72
C THR A 28 -2.76 5.83 4.06
N ILE A 29 -2.14 7.01 4.15
CA ILE A 29 -1.49 7.48 5.38
C ILE A 29 -2.52 7.63 6.51
N CYS A 30 -3.66 8.27 6.23
CA CYS A 30 -4.72 8.41 7.23
C CYS A 30 -5.31 7.06 7.67
N ASN A 31 -5.45 6.11 6.73
CA ASN A 31 -5.94 4.76 7.02
C ASN A 31 -5.07 4.06 8.07
N MET A 32 -3.74 4.09 7.88
CA MET A 32 -2.79 3.49 8.82
C MET A 32 -2.58 4.28 10.12
N GLY A 33 -3.15 5.49 10.23
CA GLY A 33 -3.22 6.22 11.50
C GLY A 33 -4.03 5.48 12.57
N ALA A 34 -4.95 4.60 12.18
CA ALA A 34 -5.69 3.78 13.14
C ALA A 34 -4.78 2.80 13.92
N GLU A 35 -3.67 2.38 13.33
CA GLU A 35 -2.76 1.36 13.87
C GLU A 35 -1.86 1.91 14.98
N ILE A 36 -1.75 3.24 15.09
CA ILE A 36 -1.10 3.91 16.22
C ILE A 36 -2.09 4.32 17.32
N GLY A 37 -3.37 3.98 17.16
CA GLY A 37 -4.43 4.31 18.10
C GLY A 37 -4.97 5.74 17.98
N ALA A 38 -4.68 6.44 16.86
CA ALA A 38 -5.22 7.78 16.63
C ALA A 38 -6.76 7.76 16.58
N THR A 39 -7.38 8.83 17.09
CA THR A 39 -8.83 9.04 16.99
C THR A 39 -9.25 9.15 15.52
N THR A 40 -8.47 9.91 14.76
CA THR A 40 -8.49 9.96 13.31
C THR A 40 -7.19 10.61 12.82
N SER A 41 -7.03 10.68 11.51
CA SER A 41 -5.93 11.34 10.83
C SER A 41 -6.46 12.24 9.73
N THR A 42 -5.80 13.37 9.47
CA THR A 42 -6.30 14.35 8.50
C THR A 42 -5.18 15.09 7.76
N PHE A 43 -5.51 15.53 6.54
CA PHE A 43 -4.74 16.47 5.74
C PHE A 43 -5.65 17.66 5.41
N GLY A 44 -5.07 18.86 5.34
CA GLY A 44 -5.78 20.02 4.80
C GLY A 44 -6.14 19.83 3.32
N TYR A 45 -7.24 20.43 2.90
CA TYR A 45 -7.69 20.44 1.51
C TYR A 45 -6.62 21.06 0.59
N ASP A 46 -6.34 20.39 -0.52
CA ASP A 46 -5.36 20.86 -1.49
C ASP A 46 -5.72 20.45 -2.93
N LYS A 47 -4.85 20.82 -3.88
CA LYS A 47 -5.03 20.55 -5.31
C LYS A 47 -5.14 19.06 -5.65
N SER A 48 -4.56 18.17 -4.86
CA SER A 48 -4.69 16.72 -5.12
C SER A 48 -6.10 16.24 -4.82
N MET A 49 -6.69 16.73 -3.73
CA MET A 49 -8.08 16.44 -3.36
C MET A 49 -9.04 17.03 -4.40
N GLU A 50 -8.78 18.25 -4.87
CA GLU A 50 -9.52 18.86 -5.98
C GLU A 50 -9.51 17.97 -7.23
N ARG A 51 -8.32 17.55 -7.69
CA ARG A 51 -8.18 16.66 -8.86
C ARG A 51 -8.97 15.37 -8.68
N TYR A 52 -8.88 14.76 -7.49
CA TYR A 52 -9.57 13.51 -7.19
C TYR A 52 -11.10 13.68 -7.17
N LEU A 53 -11.63 14.74 -6.55
CA LEU A 53 -13.05 15.06 -6.56
C LEU A 53 -13.57 15.21 -8.00
N LYS A 54 -12.87 15.99 -8.83
CA LYS A 54 -13.24 16.19 -10.23
C LYS A 54 -13.18 14.90 -11.05
N ALA A 55 -12.15 14.08 -10.85
CA ALA A 55 -11.99 12.79 -11.54
C ALA A 55 -13.04 11.74 -11.15
N THR A 56 -13.73 11.95 -10.03
CA THR A 56 -14.79 11.07 -9.52
C THR A 56 -16.16 11.73 -9.62
N ASP A 57 -16.33 12.61 -10.61
CA ASP A 57 -17.59 13.28 -10.97
C ASP A 57 -18.21 14.15 -9.87
N ARG A 58 -17.40 14.70 -8.96
CA ARG A 58 -17.81 15.60 -7.86
C ARG A 58 -17.30 17.02 -8.08
N ASN A 59 -17.51 17.54 -9.29
CA ASN A 59 -17.05 18.87 -9.69
C ASN A 59 -17.71 19.98 -8.85
N ASP A 60 -19.00 19.83 -8.55
CA ASP A 60 -19.77 20.73 -7.69
C ASP A 60 -19.17 20.84 -6.27
N VAL A 61 -18.77 19.71 -5.69
CA VAL A 61 -18.09 19.67 -4.38
C VAL A 61 -16.73 20.33 -4.45
N ALA A 62 -15.94 20.06 -5.50
CA ALA A 62 -14.63 20.67 -5.69
C ALA A 62 -14.72 22.20 -5.85
N ASP A 63 -15.70 22.67 -6.64
CA ASP A 63 -15.90 24.10 -6.89
C ASP A 63 -16.39 24.81 -5.63
N ALA A 64 -17.32 24.23 -4.87
CA ALA A 64 -17.74 24.76 -3.58
C ALA A 64 -16.58 24.77 -2.55
N ALA A 65 -15.76 23.72 -2.48
CA ALA A 65 -14.60 23.67 -1.60
C ALA A 65 -13.55 24.73 -1.97
N ASN A 66 -13.39 25.02 -3.27
CA ASN A 66 -12.47 26.03 -3.76
C ASN A 66 -12.86 27.46 -3.36
N GLU A 67 -14.15 27.73 -3.14
CA GLU A 67 -14.66 29.02 -2.66
C GLU A 67 -14.31 29.29 -1.19
N ILE A 68 -14.03 28.26 -0.40
CA ILE A 68 -13.77 28.35 1.05
C ILE A 68 -12.48 27.63 1.48
N LYS A 69 -11.56 27.37 0.54
CA LYS A 69 -10.40 26.48 0.74
C LYS A 69 -9.49 26.90 1.90
N GLU A 70 -9.40 28.19 2.18
CA GLU A 70 -8.66 28.76 3.30
C GLU A 70 -9.17 28.27 4.67
N HIS A 71 -10.43 27.84 4.75
CA HIS A 71 -11.05 27.29 5.96
C HIS A 71 -11.03 25.76 6.01
N LEU A 72 -10.54 25.11 4.95
CA LEU A 72 -10.46 23.65 4.83
C LEU A 72 -9.03 23.12 5.08
N THR A 73 -8.16 23.96 5.64
CA THR A 73 -6.79 23.65 6.04
C THR A 73 -6.46 24.44 7.31
N GLY A 74 -5.43 24.03 8.05
CA GLY A 74 -4.94 24.82 9.19
C GLY A 74 -4.41 26.18 8.76
N ASP A 75 -4.53 27.17 9.66
CA ASP A 75 -4.06 28.53 9.44
C ASP A 75 -2.54 28.57 9.21
N ASP A 76 -2.07 29.49 8.36
CA ASP A 76 -0.64 29.63 8.07
C ASP A 76 0.19 29.86 9.34
N GLU A 77 -0.33 30.60 10.32
CA GLU A 77 0.37 30.84 11.59
C GLU A 77 0.64 29.56 12.39
N VAL A 78 -0.27 28.59 12.29
CA VAL A 78 -0.17 27.28 12.95
C VAL A 78 0.95 26.48 12.30
N TYR A 79 1.00 26.42 10.96
CA TYR A 79 2.03 25.65 10.26
C TYR A 79 3.41 26.34 10.23
N ILE A 80 3.48 27.66 10.39
CA ILE A 80 4.76 28.38 10.55
C ILE A 80 5.35 28.13 11.95
N ASN A 81 4.51 28.00 12.99
CA ASN A 81 4.95 27.79 14.37
C ASN A 81 4.27 26.57 15.02
N PRO A 82 4.41 25.35 14.47
CA PRO A 82 3.59 24.21 14.87
C PRO A 82 3.77 23.81 16.32
N GLN A 83 4.96 23.99 16.91
CA GLN A 83 5.24 23.67 18.31
C GLN A 83 4.44 24.52 19.30
N ARG A 84 3.83 25.62 18.86
CA ARG A 84 2.95 26.46 19.69
C ARG A 84 1.53 25.92 19.78
N TYR A 85 1.08 25.17 18.77
CA TYR A 85 -0.33 24.83 18.58
C TYR A 85 -0.60 23.32 18.64
N PHE A 86 0.37 22.48 18.27
CA PHE A 86 0.28 21.03 18.39
C PHE A 86 0.90 20.54 19.71
N ASP A 87 0.26 19.57 20.36
CA ASP A 87 0.78 18.93 21.59
C ASP A 87 2.11 18.20 21.34
N GLU A 88 2.29 17.65 20.14
CA GLU A 88 3.51 16.98 19.68
C GLU A 88 3.72 17.29 18.19
N VAL A 89 4.98 17.55 17.80
CA VAL A 89 5.37 17.76 16.41
C VAL A 89 6.43 16.72 16.04
N ILE A 90 6.14 15.94 15.00
CA ILE A 90 7.08 14.97 14.41
C ILE A 90 7.38 15.42 12.99
N GLU A 91 8.67 15.46 12.65
CA GLU A 91 9.14 15.83 11.32
C GLU A 91 9.63 14.58 10.57
N ILE A 92 9.21 14.44 9.32
CA ILE A 92 9.64 13.37 8.41
C ILE A 92 10.15 14.00 7.12
N ASN A 93 11.43 13.75 6.81
CA ASN A 93 12.00 14.14 5.52
C ASN A 93 11.70 13.08 4.46
N LEU A 94 10.75 13.36 3.55
CA LEU A 94 10.35 12.43 2.50
C LEU A 94 11.47 12.10 1.50
N SER A 95 12.47 12.96 1.35
CA SER A 95 13.58 12.74 0.41
C SER A 95 14.61 11.73 0.93
N GLU A 96 14.64 11.51 2.25
CA GLU A 96 15.50 10.55 2.92
C GLU A 96 14.76 9.26 3.30
N LEU A 97 13.42 9.26 3.17
CA LEU A 97 12.59 8.11 3.47
C LEU A 97 12.84 6.98 2.46
N SER A 98 13.15 5.79 2.97
CA SER A 98 13.34 4.58 2.17
C SER A 98 12.16 3.62 2.31
N PRO A 99 12.02 2.60 1.45
CA PRO A 99 10.98 1.57 1.60
C PRO A 99 11.14 0.79 2.91
N HIS A 100 10.01 0.47 3.53
CA HIS A 100 9.93 -0.29 4.78
C HIS A 100 9.00 -1.50 4.63
N LEU A 101 9.25 -2.50 5.48
CA LEU A 101 8.32 -3.57 5.79
C LEU A 101 8.11 -3.61 7.30
N ASN A 102 6.86 -3.64 7.76
CA ASN A 102 6.56 -3.71 9.19
C ASN A 102 5.99 -5.08 9.57
N GLY A 103 6.42 -5.65 10.70
CA GLY A 103 5.95 -6.95 11.17
C GLY A 103 7.00 -7.75 11.93
N PRO A 104 6.73 -9.02 12.28
CA PRO A 104 5.67 -9.87 11.70
C PRO A 104 4.33 -9.92 12.44
N PHE A 105 4.22 -9.38 13.66
CA PHE A 105 3.02 -9.52 14.51
C PHE A 105 2.48 -8.21 15.08
N THR A 106 3.05 -7.09 14.66
CA THR A 106 2.62 -5.74 15.04
C THR A 106 2.92 -4.77 13.90
N PRO A 107 2.05 -3.80 13.61
CA PRO A 107 2.26 -2.85 12.52
C PRO A 107 3.31 -1.79 12.83
N ASP A 108 3.78 -1.67 14.07
CA ASP A 108 4.76 -0.66 14.50
C ASP A 108 6.21 -1.16 14.56
N LEU A 109 6.46 -2.45 14.31
CA LEU A 109 7.82 -2.98 14.16
C LEU A 109 8.31 -2.70 12.74
N ALA A 110 8.73 -1.46 12.51
CA ALA A 110 9.22 -1.00 11.22
C ALA A 110 10.65 -1.47 10.95
N THR A 111 10.87 -2.05 9.76
CA THR A 111 12.20 -2.47 9.30
C THR A 111 12.47 -1.86 7.92
N PRO A 112 13.47 -0.97 7.76
CA PRO A 112 13.92 -0.54 6.45
C PRO A 112 14.28 -1.77 5.60
N VAL A 113 13.91 -1.79 4.32
CA VAL A 113 14.15 -2.95 3.46
C VAL A 113 15.64 -3.30 3.36
N ALA A 114 16.52 -2.30 3.45
CA ALA A 114 17.98 -2.50 3.48
C ALA A 114 18.48 -3.32 4.69
N GLU A 115 17.75 -3.31 5.81
CA GLU A 115 18.10 -4.00 7.07
C GLU A 115 17.36 -5.33 7.24
N MET A 116 16.41 -5.64 6.35
CA MET A 116 15.51 -6.79 6.50
C MET A 116 16.25 -8.12 6.57
N LYS A 117 17.34 -8.28 5.80
CA LYS A 117 18.15 -9.50 5.84
C LYS A 117 18.72 -9.78 7.23
N GLU A 118 19.31 -8.76 7.85
CA GLU A 118 19.94 -8.88 9.16
C GLU A 118 18.88 -9.12 10.23
N LYS A 119 17.78 -8.37 10.18
CA LYS A 119 16.66 -8.51 11.12
C LYS A 119 15.97 -9.85 11.04
N ALA A 120 15.74 -10.37 9.83
CA ALA A 120 15.11 -11.67 9.65
C ALA A 120 15.99 -12.81 10.17
N VAL A 121 17.31 -12.75 9.97
CA VAL A 121 18.26 -13.73 10.54
C VAL A 121 18.31 -13.64 12.07
N GLU A 122 18.41 -12.43 12.61
CA GLU A 122 18.45 -12.17 14.06
C GLU A 122 17.21 -12.73 14.78
N ASN A 123 16.03 -12.61 14.16
CA ASN A 123 14.76 -12.98 14.76
C ASN A 123 14.20 -14.32 14.28
N ASP A 124 14.97 -15.10 13.50
CA ASP A 124 14.55 -16.39 12.92
C ASP A 124 13.23 -16.29 12.13
N TRP A 125 13.07 -15.26 11.31
CA TRP A 125 11.90 -15.10 10.43
C TRP A 125 12.07 -15.92 9.15
N PRO A 126 11.04 -16.66 8.69
CA PRO A 126 11.13 -17.40 7.43
C PRO A 126 11.36 -16.43 6.26
N LEU A 127 12.41 -16.68 5.48
CA LEU A 127 12.77 -15.80 4.37
C LEU A 127 11.98 -16.09 3.10
N ASP A 128 11.53 -17.33 2.93
CA ASP A 128 10.75 -17.72 1.76
C ASP A 128 9.31 -17.23 1.93
N VAL A 129 8.85 -16.44 0.95
CA VAL A 129 7.53 -15.83 0.94
C VAL A 129 6.59 -16.68 0.11
N GLU A 130 5.50 -17.16 0.72
CA GLU A 130 4.53 -17.99 0.01
C GLU A 130 3.50 -17.17 -0.76
N TRP A 131 3.05 -16.08 -0.14
CA TRP A 131 2.03 -15.19 -0.69
C TRP A 131 2.44 -13.73 -0.54
N ALA A 132 2.23 -12.99 -1.61
CA ALA A 132 2.30 -11.54 -1.64
C ALA A 132 0.92 -10.98 -2.04
N LEU A 133 0.27 -10.19 -1.18
CA LEU A 133 -1.11 -9.76 -1.38
C LEU A 133 -1.18 -8.23 -1.51
N ILE A 134 -1.64 -7.74 -2.65
CA ILE A 134 -1.77 -6.31 -2.94
C ILE A 134 -3.24 -5.92 -2.88
N GLY A 135 -3.56 -4.79 -2.25
CA GLY A 135 -4.90 -4.21 -2.29
C GLY A 135 -5.48 -3.91 -0.91
N SER A 136 -6.74 -4.34 -0.69
CA SER A 136 -7.58 -3.91 0.43
C SER A 136 -7.87 -2.40 0.41
N CYS A 137 -8.61 -1.87 1.38
CA CYS A 137 -8.94 -0.45 1.42
C CYS A 137 -7.72 0.47 1.59
N THR A 138 -6.59 -0.04 2.08
CA THR A 138 -5.39 0.76 2.36
C THR A 138 -4.59 1.10 1.10
N ASN A 139 -4.39 0.13 0.18
CA ASN A 139 -3.54 0.31 -1.00
C ASN A 139 -4.10 -0.39 -2.25
N SER A 140 -5.31 -0.02 -2.65
CA SER A 140 -5.95 -0.54 -3.87
C SER A 140 -6.45 0.57 -4.80
N SER A 141 -5.89 1.78 -4.68
CA SER A 141 -6.19 2.86 -5.62
C SER A 141 -5.69 2.53 -7.03
N TYR A 142 -6.14 3.29 -8.02
CA TYR A 142 -5.60 3.17 -9.37
C TYR A 142 -4.08 3.44 -9.40
N GLU A 143 -3.62 4.40 -8.62
CA GLU A 143 -2.20 4.69 -8.44
C GLU A 143 -1.41 3.49 -7.86
N ASP A 144 -1.93 2.87 -6.79
CA ASP A 144 -1.33 1.68 -6.19
C ASP A 144 -1.21 0.53 -7.20
N LEU A 145 -2.29 0.26 -7.93
CA LEU A 145 -2.35 -0.83 -8.90
C LEU A 145 -1.42 -0.57 -10.10
N THR A 146 -1.32 0.66 -10.59
CA THR A 146 -0.41 0.99 -11.69
C THR A 146 1.05 0.86 -11.28
N ARG A 147 1.42 1.27 -10.06
CA ARG A 147 2.78 1.09 -9.52
C ARG A 147 3.13 -0.40 -9.42
N ALA A 148 2.25 -1.22 -8.85
CA ALA A 148 2.46 -2.66 -8.77
C ALA A 148 2.52 -3.32 -10.16
N ALA A 149 1.63 -2.95 -11.08
CA ALA A 149 1.62 -3.48 -12.44
C ALA A 149 2.90 -3.12 -13.20
N SER A 150 3.46 -1.92 -12.99
CA SER A 150 4.73 -1.52 -13.63
C SER A 150 5.90 -2.43 -13.26
N ILE A 151 5.93 -2.93 -12.02
CA ILE A 151 6.94 -3.88 -11.54
C ILE A 151 6.74 -5.26 -12.19
N VAL A 152 5.48 -5.70 -12.33
CA VAL A 152 5.16 -6.96 -13.02
C VAL A 152 5.57 -6.89 -14.50
N GLU A 153 5.22 -5.80 -15.19
CA GLU A 153 5.58 -5.59 -16.60
C GLU A 153 7.09 -5.57 -16.81
N ASP A 154 7.82 -4.84 -15.96
CA ASP A 154 9.28 -4.79 -16.00
C ASP A 154 9.88 -6.19 -15.82
N ALA A 155 9.39 -6.95 -14.83
CA ALA A 155 9.85 -8.31 -14.57
C ALA A 155 9.56 -9.26 -15.74
N VAL A 156 8.37 -9.21 -16.33
CA VAL A 156 8.01 -10.01 -17.50
C VAL A 156 8.90 -9.67 -18.69
N SER A 157 9.14 -8.37 -18.95
CA SER A 157 10.00 -7.92 -20.05
C SER A 157 11.44 -8.43 -19.91
N LYS A 158 11.91 -8.61 -18.68
CA LYS A 158 13.23 -9.15 -18.33
C LYS A 158 13.26 -10.67 -18.23
N GLY A 159 12.15 -11.36 -18.49
CA GLY A 159 12.05 -12.82 -18.46
C GLY A 159 12.09 -13.42 -17.05
N LEU A 160 11.64 -12.67 -16.04
CA LEU A 160 11.45 -13.15 -14.67
C LEU A 160 10.08 -13.82 -14.52
N LYS A 161 9.99 -14.73 -13.56
CA LYS A 161 8.75 -15.35 -13.09
C LYS A 161 8.65 -15.17 -11.57
N PRO A 162 7.45 -15.05 -11.01
CA PRO A 162 7.31 -14.93 -9.59
C PRO A 162 7.61 -16.24 -8.90
N LYS A 163 8.18 -16.14 -7.70
CA LYS A 163 8.45 -17.29 -6.84
C LYS A 163 7.41 -17.43 -5.72
N ALA A 164 6.70 -16.35 -5.38
CA ALA A 164 5.54 -16.40 -4.50
C ALA A 164 4.23 -16.32 -5.31
N THR A 165 3.11 -16.67 -4.67
CA THR A 165 1.78 -16.45 -5.22
C THR A 165 1.39 -14.98 -5.06
N LEU A 166 1.00 -14.31 -6.15
CA LEU A 166 0.58 -12.91 -6.12
C LEU A 166 -0.96 -12.81 -6.02
N GLY A 167 -1.48 -12.18 -4.99
CA GLY A 167 -2.90 -11.87 -4.84
C GLY A 167 -3.19 -10.40 -5.12
N ILE A 168 -4.24 -10.08 -5.87
CA ILE A 168 -4.71 -8.72 -6.12
C ILE A 168 -6.14 -8.57 -5.59
N ASN A 169 -6.35 -7.62 -4.69
CA ASN A 169 -7.63 -7.30 -4.02
C ASN A 169 -8.06 -5.84 -4.34
N PRO A 170 -8.78 -5.58 -5.44
CA PRO A 170 -9.24 -4.24 -5.75
C PRO A 170 -10.22 -3.72 -4.70
N GLY A 171 -10.17 -2.41 -4.41
CA GLY A 171 -10.97 -1.82 -3.32
C GLY A 171 -12.43 -1.55 -3.65
N SER A 172 -12.77 -1.49 -4.93
CA SER A 172 -14.14 -1.24 -5.40
C SER A 172 -14.36 -1.79 -6.80
N GLU A 173 -15.63 -1.95 -7.19
CA GLU A 173 -15.97 -2.35 -8.57
C GLU A 173 -15.57 -1.29 -9.59
N GLN A 174 -15.66 0.00 -9.25
CA GLN A 174 -15.17 1.07 -10.13
C GLN A 174 -13.67 0.96 -10.38
N VAL A 175 -12.86 0.73 -9.35
CA VAL A 175 -11.41 0.56 -9.54
C VAL A 175 -11.11 -0.72 -10.30
N ARG A 176 -11.74 -1.85 -9.94
CA ARG A 176 -11.55 -3.13 -10.66
C ARG A 176 -11.88 -2.99 -12.14
N PHE A 177 -13.05 -2.41 -12.45
CA PHE A 177 -13.51 -2.22 -13.83
C PHE A 177 -12.60 -1.29 -14.62
N THR A 178 -12.17 -0.18 -14.01
CA THR A 178 -11.24 0.78 -14.64
C THR A 178 -9.88 0.12 -14.89
N ALA A 179 -9.34 -0.61 -13.92
CA ALA A 179 -8.08 -1.33 -14.03
C ALA A 179 -8.12 -2.45 -15.08
N GLU A 180 -9.26 -3.14 -15.23
CA GLU A 180 -9.48 -4.11 -16.30
C GLU A 180 -9.52 -3.44 -17.68
N ARG A 181 -10.30 -2.35 -17.82
CA ARG A 181 -10.37 -1.56 -19.06
C ARG A 181 -8.99 -1.09 -19.52
N ASP A 182 -8.16 -0.67 -18.57
CA ASP A 182 -6.83 -0.11 -18.83
C ASP A 182 -5.74 -1.20 -18.92
N GLY A 183 -6.10 -2.48 -18.86
CA GLY A 183 -5.19 -3.61 -19.06
C GLY A 183 -4.33 -4.00 -17.85
N LEU A 184 -4.54 -3.39 -16.67
CA LEU A 184 -3.77 -3.73 -15.46
C LEU A 184 -4.03 -5.16 -14.98
N MET A 185 -5.26 -5.65 -15.14
CA MET A 185 -5.59 -7.05 -14.83
C MET A 185 -4.79 -8.01 -15.72
N ASP A 186 -4.68 -7.71 -17.01
CA ASP A 186 -3.87 -8.48 -17.95
C ASP A 186 -2.39 -8.43 -17.58
N SER A 187 -1.89 -7.27 -17.15
CA SER A 187 -0.52 -7.13 -16.61
C SER A 187 -0.27 -8.10 -15.46
N PHE A 188 -1.14 -8.14 -14.46
CA PHE A 188 -0.98 -9.06 -13.33
C PHE A 188 -1.11 -10.53 -13.72
N MET A 189 -2.02 -10.86 -14.65
CA MET A 189 -2.27 -12.23 -15.11
C MET A 189 -1.17 -12.80 -16.03
N LYS A 190 -0.20 -11.99 -16.48
CA LYS A 190 1.04 -12.50 -17.11
C LYS A 190 1.80 -13.48 -16.21
N PHE A 191 1.60 -13.37 -14.90
CA PHE A 191 2.04 -14.35 -13.94
C PHE A 191 0.94 -15.37 -13.66
N GLU A 192 1.17 -16.63 -14.06
CA GLU A 192 0.19 -17.72 -13.92
C GLU A 192 -0.21 -18.01 -12.45
N SER A 193 0.67 -17.67 -11.50
CA SER A 193 0.38 -17.80 -10.06
C SER A 193 -0.55 -16.70 -9.54
N THR A 194 -0.82 -15.65 -10.31
CA THR A 194 -1.66 -14.53 -9.86
C THR A 194 -3.09 -14.97 -9.57
N LYS A 195 -3.65 -14.50 -8.45
CA LYS A 195 -5.05 -14.64 -8.07
C LYS A 195 -5.69 -13.27 -7.93
N ILE A 196 -6.72 -13.00 -8.74
CA ILE A 196 -7.57 -11.84 -8.56
C ILE A 196 -8.69 -12.20 -7.59
N PHE A 197 -8.74 -11.51 -6.46
CA PHE A 197 -9.77 -11.70 -5.45
C PHE A 197 -10.99 -10.80 -5.75
N THR A 198 -12.13 -11.18 -5.20
CA THR A 198 -13.33 -10.35 -5.16
C THR A 198 -13.03 -9.00 -4.49
N ASN A 199 -13.70 -7.93 -4.93
CA ASN A 199 -13.60 -6.59 -4.36
C ASN A 199 -14.23 -6.53 -2.96
N ALA A 200 -13.53 -7.08 -1.98
CA ALA A 200 -13.95 -7.21 -0.59
C ALA A 200 -12.71 -7.27 0.32
N CYS A 201 -12.91 -7.14 1.63
CA CYS A 201 -11.81 -7.19 2.60
C CYS A 201 -10.99 -8.49 2.52
N GLY A 202 -11.65 -9.64 2.29
CA GLY A 202 -11.01 -10.93 2.05
C GLY A 202 -9.88 -11.26 3.07
N PRO A 203 -8.66 -11.56 2.60
CA PRO A 203 -7.52 -11.87 3.48
C PRO A 203 -7.22 -10.80 4.53
N CYS A 204 -7.50 -9.52 4.29
CA CYS A 204 -7.20 -8.44 5.25
C CYS A 204 -7.95 -8.61 6.60
N ILE A 205 -9.07 -9.32 6.60
CA ILE A 205 -9.88 -9.61 7.81
C ILE A 205 -9.91 -11.10 8.18
N GLY A 206 -9.10 -11.93 7.53
CA GLY A 206 -9.10 -13.37 7.76
C GLY A 206 -10.20 -14.14 7.02
N GLN A 207 -10.92 -13.47 6.10
CA GLN A 207 -11.89 -14.13 5.20
C GLN A 207 -11.14 -14.71 4.00
N TRP A 208 -10.27 -15.66 4.30
CA TRP A 208 -9.45 -16.35 3.32
C TRP A 208 -9.28 -17.81 3.73
N ASP A 209 -9.90 -18.71 2.95
CA ASP A 209 -9.69 -20.16 3.09
C ASP A 209 -8.37 -20.54 2.43
N ARG A 210 -7.26 -20.18 3.08
CA ARG A 210 -5.93 -20.50 2.60
C ARG A 210 -5.67 -21.98 2.78
N GLU A 211 -5.47 -22.68 1.67
CA GLU A 211 -5.06 -24.08 1.69
C GLU A 211 -3.81 -24.29 2.56
N GLY A 212 -3.88 -25.26 3.48
CA GLY A 212 -2.79 -25.61 4.38
C GLY A 212 -2.69 -24.77 5.66
N ALA A 213 -3.41 -23.64 5.79
CA ALA A 213 -3.33 -22.78 6.99
C ALA A 213 -3.75 -23.52 8.28
N SER A 214 -4.66 -24.50 8.20
CA SER A 214 -5.08 -25.33 9.34
C SER A 214 -3.96 -26.18 9.95
N LYS A 215 -2.87 -26.44 9.20
CA LYS A 215 -1.68 -27.15 9.69
C LYS A 215 -0.80 -26.29 10.60
N GLN A 216 -1.04 -24.97 10.61
CA GLN A 216 -0.31 -24.00 11.42
C GLN A 216 1.22 -24.01 11.19
N GLU A 217 1.64 -24.24 9.94
CA GLU A 217 3.06 -24.23 9.59
C GLU A 217 3.65 -22.81 9.71
N LYS A 218 4.91 -22.71 10.13
CA LYS A 218 5.64 -21.44 10.19
C LYS A 218 5.97 -21.01 8.77
N ASN A 219 5.43 -19.88 8.32
CA ASN A 219 5.60 -19.35 6.97
C ASN A 219 5.62 -17.81 6.99
N THR A 220 5.97 -17.20 5.86
CA THR A 220 5.93 -15.75 5.68
C THR A 220 4.95 -15.36 4.56
N ILE A 221 4.19 -14.30 4.82
CA ILE A 221 3.42 -13.57 3.82
C ILE A 221 3.78 -12.09 3.87
N VAL A 222 3.64 -11.41 2.72
CA VAL A 222 3.77 -9.96 2.64
C VAL A 222 2.51 -9.39 2.04
N HIS A 223 1.99 -8.28 2.56
CA HIS A 223 0.77 -7.69 2.03
C HIS A 223 0.71 -6.17 2.15
N SER A 224 0.07 -5.49 1.21
CA SER A 224 -0.15 -4.04 1.26
C SER A 224 -1.41 -3.63 2.01
N PHE A 225 -1.73 -4.36 3.08
CA PHE A 225 -2.81 -4.03 4.00
C PHE A 225 -2.26 -3.19 5.17
N ASN A 226 -3.05 -3.01 6.23
CA ASN A 226 -2.65 -2.24 7.40
C ASN A 226 -2.31 -3.08 8.65
N ARG A 227 -2.90 -4.27 8.82
CA ARG A 227 -2.76 -5.09 10.04
C ARG A 227 -2.13 -6.45 9.79
N ASN A 228 -1.20 -6.82 10.67
CA ASN A 228 -0.45 -8.07 10.63
C ASN A 228 -0.42 -8.80 11.99
N PHE A 229 -1.40 -8.57 12.87
CA PHE A 229 -1.49 -9.32 14.12
C PHE A 229 -1.59 -10.84 13.87
N ALA A 230 -1.10 -11.65 14.81
CA ALA A 230 -1.14 -13.11 14.70
C ALA A 230 -2.56 -13.62 14.37
N LYS A 231 -2.66 -14.62 13.49
CA LYS A 231 -3.92 -15.21 12.97
C LYS A 231 -4.80 -14.28 12.12
N ARG A 232 -4.44 -13.02 11.91
CA ARG A 232 -5.32 -12.04 11.25
C ARG A 232 -5.66 -12.42 9.80
N ALA A 233 -4.66 -12.85 9.02
CA ALA A 233 -4.81 -12.98 7.58
C ALA A 233 -5.45 -14.32 7.15
N ASP A 234 -5.09 -15.40 7.82
CA ASP A 234 -5.40 -16.78 7.40
C ASP A 234 -5.77 -17.71 8.58
N GLY A 235 -5.90 -17.18 9.80
CA GLY A 235 -6.17 -17.96 11.01
C GLY A 235 -4.97 -18.72 11.58
N ASN A 236 -3.82 -18.76 10.88
CA ASN A 236 -2.62 -19.46 11.35
C ASN A 236 -1.80 -18.56 12.30
N PRO A 237 -1.54 -18.99 13.56
CA PRO A 237 -0.75 -18.19 14.51
C PRO A 237 0.72 -18.06 14.13
N ASN A 238 1.24 -18.96 13.29
CA ASN A 238 2.66 -19.04 12.94
C ASN A 238 2.98 -18.36 11.59
N THR A 239 1.96 -17.78 10.92
CA THR A 239 2.16 -16.95 9.74
C THR A 239 2.79 -15.62 10.16
N HIS A 240 4.00 -15.36 9.67
CA HIS A 240 4.72 -14.10 9.84
C HIS A 240 4.28 -13.14 8.75
N ALA A 241 3.46 -12.15 9.11
CA ALA A 241 2.87 -11.22 8.16
C ALA A 241 3.59 -9.87 8.17
N PHE A 242 4.09 -9.45 7.01
CA PHE A 242 4.72 -8.13 6.86
C PHE A 242 3.83 -7.21 6.01
N VAL A 243 3.69 -5.95 6.45
CA VAL A 243 3.01 -4.90 5.68
C VAL A 243 4.02 -4.05 4.92
N GLY A 244 3.70 -3.68 3.68
CA GLY A 244 4.54 -2.83 2.84
C GLY A 244 3.74 -2.17 1.73
N SER A 245 4.38 -1.40 0.86
CA SER A 245 3.70 -0.81 -0.29
C SER A 245 3.36 -1.86 -1.37
N PRO A 246 2.40 -1.58 -2.27
CA PRO A 246 2.04 -2.45 -3.39
C PRO A 246 3.22 -2.87 -4.26
N GLU A 247 4.04 -1.91 -4.69
CA GLU A 247 5.22 -2.14 -5.52
C GLU A 247 6.27 -3.00 -4.81
N MET A 248 6.46 -2.82 -3.50
CA MET A 248 7.38 -3.63 -2.69
C MET A 248 6.85 -5.06 -2.57
N THR A 249 5.54 -5.20 -2.33
CA THR A 249 4.86 -6.49 -2.29
C THR A 249 4.98 -7.23 -3.63
N ALA A 250 4.83 -6.53 -4.76
CA ALA A 250 5.04 -7.10 -6.10
C ALA A 250 6.49 -7.56 -6.30
N ALA A 251 7.48 -6.73 -5.91
CA ALA A 251 8.90 -7.07 -6.00
C ALA A 251 9.25 -8.32 -5.16
N ILE A 252 8.69 -8.44 -3.96
CA ILE A 252 8.84 -9.63 -3.10
C ILE A 252 8.14 -10.85 -3.70
N ALA A 253 6.98 -10.68 -4.33
CA ALA A 253 6.32 -11.77 -5.03
C ALA A 253 7.23 -12.36 -6.13
N ILE A 254 7.93 -11.47 -6.83
CA ILE A 254 8.85 -11.83 -7.91
C ILE A 254 10.09 -12.53 -7.33
N SER A 255 10.71 -11.97 -6.29
CA SER A 255 11.92 -12.53 -5.69
C SER A 255 11.67 -13.83 -4.92
N GLY A 256 10.48 -13.98 -4.33
CA GLY A 256 10.08 -15.01 -3.37
C GLY A 256 10.70 -14.85 -1.99
N ARG A 257 11.28 -13.68 -1.70
CA ARG A 257 12.23 -13.49 -0.59
C ARG A 257 11.90 -12.25 0.21
N LEU A 258 11.72 -12.42 1.52
CA LEU A 258 11.46 -11.33 2.48
C LEU A 258 12.62 -10.34 2.53
N ASP A 259 13.85 -10.84 2.42
CA ASP A 259 15.09 -10.07 2.50
C ASP A 259 15.52 -9.45 1.17
N PHE A 260 14.68 -9.48 0.12
CA PHE A 260 15.01 -8.90 -1.17
C PHE A 260 14.90 -7.38 -1.15
N ASN A 261 16.01 -6.69 -1.46
CA ASN A 261 16.03 -5.25 -1.62
C ASN A 261 16.03 -4.85 -3.11
N PRO A 262 14.91 -4.36 -3.68
CA PRO A 262 14.83 -4.00 -5.10
C PRO A 262 15.73 -2.80 -5.47
N ILE A 263 16.19 -2.03 -4.49
CA ILE A 263 17.08 -0.87 -4.70
C ILE A 263 18.52 -1.30 -4.95
N THR A 264 18.97 -2.45 -4.43
CA THR A 264 20.37 -2.87 -4.55
C THR A 264 20.54 -4.21 -5.23
N ASP A 265 19.59 -5.11 -5.03
CA ASP A 265 19.76 -6.51 -5.36
C ASP A 265 19.41 -6.79 -6.82
N THR A 266 19.81 -7.97 -7.28
CA THR A 266 19.51 -8.46 -8.61
C THR A 266 18.80 -9.81 -8.53
N LEU A 267 18.08 -10.13 -9.60
CA LEU A 267 17.40 -11.40 -9.80
C LEU A 267 18.00 -12.09 -11.02
N THR A 268 18.00 -13.41 -11.02
CA THR A 268 18.41 -14.20 -12.18
C THR A 268 17.21 -14.48 -13.07
N ASN A 269 17.27 -14.06 -14.34
CA ASN A 269 16.20 -14.33 -15.29
C ASN A 269 16.28 -15.74 -15.90
N LYS A 270 15.31 -16.09 -16.75
CA LYS A 270 15.26 -17.38 -17.46
C LYS A 270 16.48 -17.69 -18.34
N ASN A 271 17.25 -16.67 -18.73
CA ASN A 271 18.47 -16.82 -19.54
C ASN A 271 19.74 -16.96 -18.67
N GLY A 272 19.60 -16.90 -17.33
CA GLY A 272 20.73 -16.91 -16.41
C GLY A 272 21.39 -15.54 -16.19
N GLU A 273 20.80 -14.47 -16.71
CA GLU A 273 21.34 -13.11 -16.61
C GLU A 273 20.91 -12.46 -15.28
N SER A 274 21.81 -11.69 -14.69
CA SER A 274 21.53 -10.87 -13.51
C SER A 274 20.86 -9.56 -13.95
N VAL A 275 19.62 -9.34 -13.48
CA VAL A 275 18.81 -8.17 -13.81
C VAL A 275 18.29 -7.50 -12.54
N LYS A 276 18.11 -6.19 -12.59
CA LYS A 276 17.53 -5.40 -11.50
C LYS A 276 16.14 -4.92 -11.88
N LEU A 277 15.19 -4.90 -10.94
CA LEU A 277 13.87 -4.32 -11.19
C LEU A 277 13.99 -2.79 -11.38
N ALA A 278 13.19 -2.24 -12.28
CA ALA A 278 13.11 -0.79 -12.45
C ALA A 278 12.37 -0.12 -11.28
N GLU A 279 12.62 1.17 -11.08
CA GLU A 279 11.80 1.97 -10.18
C GLU A 279 10.34 1.98 -10.67
N PRO A 280 9.35 1.78 -9.78
CA PRO A 280 7.95 1.70 -10.14
C PRO A 280 7.45 3.02 -10.73
N LYS A 281 6.57 2.92 -11.72
CA LYS A 281 5.88 4.06 -12.32
C LYS A 281 4.39 3.92 -12.04
N GLY A 282 3.78 5.00 -11.55
CA GLY A 282 2.35 5.05 -11.23
C GLY A 282 1.66 6.19 -11.96
N MET A 283 0.36 6.04 -12.15
CA MET A 283 -0.53 7.11 -12.59
C MET A 283 -1.46 7.46 -11.45
N GLU A 284 -1.44 8.72 -11.00
CA GLU A 284 -2.29 9.20 -9.90
C GLU A 284 -3.78 8.90 -10.17
N LEU A 285 -4.21 9.14 -11.41
CA LEU A 285 -5.59 9.02 -11.87
C LEU A 285 -5.61 8.38 -13.26
N PRO A 286 -6.70 7.68 -13.64
CA PRO A 286 -6.86 7.15 -15.00
C PRO A 286 -6.99 8.28 -16.02
N GLU A 287 -6.16 8.27 -17.07
CA GLU A 287 -6.17 9.31 -18.12
C GLU A 287 -7.54 9.43 -18.81
N ASN A 288 -8.24 8.29 -18.98
CA ASN A 288 -9.56 8.22 -19.60
C ASN A 288 -10.72 8.35 -18.57
N GLY A 289 -10.41 8.79 -17.34
CA GLY A 289 -11.37 8.83 -16.24
C GLY A 289 -11.73 7.44 -15.69
N PHE A 290 -12.43 7.42 -14.56
CA PHE A 290 -12.96 6.18 -13.98
C PHE A 290 -14.14 5.65 -14.80
N ALA A 291 -14.30 4.33 -14.83
CA ALA A 291 -15.42 3.68 -15.49
C ALA A 291 -16.01 2.55 -14.62
N VAL A 292 -17.31 2.34 -14.73
CA VAL A 292 -18.04 1.24 -14.10
C VAL A 292 -19.34 1.00 -14.88
N LYS A 293 -19.75 -0.26 -15.06
CA LYS A 293 -21.05 -0.59 -15.68
C LYS A 293 -22.19 -0.56 -14.67
N ASP A 294 -22.00 -1.32 -13.59
CA ASP A 294 -22.89 -1.38 -12.44
C ASP A 294 -22.01 -1.30 -11.20
N ASN A 295 -22.17 -0.24 -10.42
CA ASN A 295 -21.39 -0.04 -9.21
C ASN A 295 -21.93 -0.86 -8.02
N GLY A 296 -23.03 -1.60 -8.20
CA GLY A 296 -23.71 -2.37 -7.17
C GLY A 296 -24.35 -1.51 -6.09
N TYR A 297 -24.37 -0.18 -6.26
CA TYR A 297 -24.95 0.75 -5.31
C TYR A 297 -26.43 0.96 -5.64
N GLN A 298 -27.28 0.54 -4.71
CA GLN A 298 -28.70 0.90 -4.72
C GLN A 298 -28.88 2.08 -3.77
N ALA A 299 -29.22 3.25 -4.34
CA ALA A 299 -29.49 4.48 -3.61
C ALA A 299 -30.82 4.41 -2.84
#